data_AF-A0A9P4GF30-F1
#
_entry.id   AF-A0A9P4GF30-F1
#
_cell.length_a   1.000
_cell.length_b   1.000
_cell.length_c   1.000
_cell.angle_alpha   90.00
_cell.angle_beta   90.00
_cell.angle_gamma   90.00
#
_symmetry.space_group_name_H-M   'P 1'
#
loop_
_entity.id
_entity.type
_entity.pdbx_description
1 polymer ?
#
loop_
_entity_poly.entity_id
_entity_poly.type
_entity_poly.pdbx_seq_one_letter_code
_entity_poly.pdbx_strand_id
1 'polypeptide(L)'
;MFGVLNRFISKLDAAPLDDQQSTTNGVYGFQVLRNANQEVPLEPWFDFVIGINGRTIDNPDPSLFATEVRNSAGTTISLGVFSAKGQKIREVYLNIPAEKPTLGVSLQWAPLSVSEDVWHILDVIPNSPADVAGLLPYGDYVIGSPEGLVRGESGLGELVEDVRRSLFLFMVLKRA
;
A
#
# COMPACT_ATOMS: atom_id res chain seq x y z
N MET A 1 -23.25 -12.77 -6.61
CA MET A 1 -23.28 -11.39 -7.15
C MET A 1 -21.82 -10.94 -7.33
N PHE A 2 -21.12 -11.45 -8.35
CA PHE A 2 -19.64 -11.39 -8.49
C PHE A 2 -19.16 -10.39 -9.56
N GLY A 3 -20.06 -9.60 -10.17
CA GLY A 3 -19.78 -8.92 -11.44
C GLY A 3 -18.98 -7.62 -11.36
N VAL A 4 -18.92 -6.95 -10.21
CA VAL A 4 -18.32 -5.60 -10.11
C VAL A 4 -16.82 -5.67 -9.86
N LEU A 5 -16.37 -6.51 -8.92
CA LEU A 5 -14.95 -6.76 -8.69
C LEU A 5 -14.27 -7.38 -9.92
N ASN A 6 -14.93 -8.34 -10.59
CA ASN A 6 -14.40 -8.93 -11.82
C ASN A 6 -14.26 -7.89 -12.95
N ARG A 7 -15.14 -6.89 -13.02
CA ARG A 7 -15.03 -5.80 -14.00
C ARG A 7 -13.84 -4.89 -13.70
N PHE A 8 -13.55 -4.65 -12.42
CA PHE A 8 -12.38 -3.90 -11.98
C PHE A 8 -11.08 -4.66 -12.30
N ILE A 9 -11.03 -5.96 -11.99
CA ILE A 9 -9.91 -6.85 -12.34
C ILE A 9 -9.71 -6.87 -13.87
N SER A 10 -10.79 -6.99 -14.64
CA SER A 10 -10.71 -6.96 -16.11
C SER A 10 -10.16 -5.65 -16.66
N LYS A 11 -10.39 -4.52 -15.99
CA LYS A 11 -9.80 -3.22 -16.39
C LYS A 11 -8.30 -3.15 -16.11
N LEU A 12 -7.84 -3.78 -15.04
CA LEU A 12 -6.41 -3.82 -14.69
C LEU A 12 -5.66 -4.84 -15.56
N ASP A 13 -6.26 -5.98 -15.88
CA ASP A 13 -5.65 -7.03 -16.70
C ASP A 13 -5.62 -6.72 -18.21
N ALA A 14 -6.47 -5.79 -18.70
CA ALA A 14 -6.61 -5.51 -20.13
C ALA A 14 -5.58 -4.52 -20.71
N ALA A 15 -4.67 -3.97 -19.90
CA ALA A 15 -3.64 -3.06 -20.39
C ALA A 15 -2.43 -3.83 -20.96
N PRO A 16 -1.90 -3.47 -22.15
CA PRO A 16 -0.65 -4.03 -22.66
C PRO A 16 0.51 -3.76 -21.71
N LEU A 17 1.47 -4.69 -21.64
CA LEU A 17 2.63 -4.64 -20.73
C LEU A 17 3.54 -3.40 -20.91
N ASP A 18 3.41 -2.65 -22.01
CA ASP A 18 4.22 -1.46 -22.29
C ASP A 18 3.59 -0.15 -21.76
N ASP A 19 2.31 -0.14 -21.31
CA ASP A 19 1.59 1.03 -20.78
C ASP A 19 1.30 0.91 -19.26
N GLN A 20 2.21 0.28 -18.50
CA GLN A 20 2.04 -0.04 -17.07
C GLN A 20 1.95 1.17 -16.13
N GLN A 21 2.32 2.37 -16.57
CA GLN A 21 2.17 3.62 -15.80
C GLN A 21 0.71 4.10 -15.69
N SER A 22 -0.23 3.50 -16.44
CA SER A 22 -1.59 4.02 -16.60
C SER A 22 -2.67 3.24 -15.84
N THR A 23 -2.37 2.07 -15.28
CA THR A 23 -3.40 1.16 -14.72
C THR A 23 -3.83 1.50 -13.29
N THR A 24 -2.95 2.09 -12.49
CA THR A 24 -3.23 2.49 -11.09
C THR A 24 -3.76 3.93 -10.99
N ASN A 25 -3.61 4.71 -12.05
CA ASN A 25 -3.98 6.13 -12.06
C ASN A 25 -5.50 6.30 -11.94
N GLY A 26 -5.91 7.05 -10.92
CA GLY A 26 -7.32 7.28 -10.58
C GLY A 26 -8.00 6.11 -9.85
N VAL A 27 -7.25 5.04 -9.55
CA VAL A 27 -7.73 3.91 -8.76
C VAL A 27 -7.33 4.08 -7.30
N TYR A 28 -8.26 3.84 -6.38
CA TYR A 28 -8.05 4.02 -4.95
C TYR A 28 -8.37 2.76 -4.16
N GLY A 29 -7.80 2.69 -2.97
CA GLY A 29 -8.11 1.68 -1.97
C GLY A 29 -7.63 2.11 -0.59
N PHE A 30 -7.91 1.27 0.40
CA PHE A 30 -7.37 1.43 1.74
C PHE A 30 -5.99 0.77 1.83
N GLN A 31 -4.92 1.55 1.75
CA GLN A 31 -3.55 1.09 1.97
C GLN A 31 -3.40 0.59 3.40
N VAL A 32 -2.76 -0.57 3.57
CA VAL A 32 -2.43 -1.13 4.87
C VAL A 32 -1.20 -0.43 5.43
N LEU A 33 -1.35 0.36 6.48
CA LEU A 33 -0.23 1.05 7.13
C LEU A 33 0.46 0.19 8.18
N ARG A 34 -0.34 -0.57 8.94
CA ARG A 34 0.14 -1.45 10.00
C ARG A 34 -0.76 -2.66 10.09
N ASN A 35 -0.15 -3.81 10.36
CA ASN A 35 -0.88 -5.02 10.71
C ASN A 35 -0.42 -5.50 12.10
N ALA A 36 -1.32 -5.46 13.08
CA ALA A 36 -1.09 -5.95 14.43
C ALA A 36 -1.67 -7.35 14.68
N ASN A 37 -2.31 -7.95 13.66
CA ASN A 37 -2.90 -9.28 13.72
C ASN A 37 -2.23 -10.21 12.71
N GLN A 38 -1.38 -11.12 13.19
CA GLN A 38 -0.63 -12.04 12.33
C GLN A 38 -1.52 -13.04 11.57
N GLU A 39 -2.77 -13.24 12.00
CA GLU A 39 -3.72 -14.10 11.30
C GLU A 39 -4.33 -13.44 10.05
N VAL A 40 -4.17 -12.11 9.92
CA VAL A 40 -4.59 -11.36 8.73
C VAL A 40 -3.41 -11.32 7.75
N PRO A 41 -3.48 -11.97 6.57
CA PRO A 41 -2.37 -12.04 5.63
C PRO A 41 -2.34 -10.79 4.72
N LEU A 42 -2.32 -9.63 5.37
CA LEU A 42 -2.15 -8.32 4.76
C LEU A 42 -0.77 -7.78 5.10
N GLU A 43 -0.05 -7.37 4.07
CA GLU A 43 1.29 -6.82 4.15
C GLU A 43 1.24 -5.29 4.24
N PRO A 44 1.78 -4.70 5.31
CA PRO A 44 1.90 -3.25 5.41
C PRO A 44 2.65 -2.65 4.22
N TRP A 45 2.28 -1.44 3.86
CA TRP A 45 2.73 -0.66 2.70
C TRP A 45 2.34 -1.23 1.33
N PHE A 46 2.50 -2.55 1.13
CA PHE A 46 2.32 -3.19 -0.17
C PHE A 46 0.86 -3.47 -0.53
N ASP A 47 0.01 -3.75 0.45
CA ASP A 47 -1.37 -4.16 0.19
C ASP A 47 -2.36 -3.00 0.30
N PHE A 48 -3.32 -3.00 -0.63
CA PHE A 48 -4.44 -2.08 -0.68
C PHE A 48 -5.74 -2.89 -0.67
N VAL A 49 -6.60 -2.65 0.30
CA VAL A 49 -7.95 -3.22 0.31
C VAL A 49 -8.82 -2.41 -0.66
N ILE A 50 -9.23 -3.07 -1.74
CA ILE A 50 -9.98 -2.49 -2.86
C ILE A 50 -11.41 -3.02 -2.93
N GLY A 51 -11.74 -4.04 -2.12
CA GLY A 51 -13.07 -4.62 -2.09
C GLY A 51 -13.36 -5.40 -0.82
N ILE A 52 -14.64 -5.56 -0.52
CA ILE A 52 -15.17 -6.39 0.57
C ILE A 52 -16.43 -7.13 0.10
N ASN A 53 -16.52 -8.42 0.37
CA ASN A 53 -17.65 -9.30 0.05
C ASN A 53 -18.07 -9.21 -1.44
N GLY A 54 -17.09 -9.20 -2.35
CA GLY A 54 -17.30 -9.08 -3.80
C GLY A 54 -17.72 -7.69 -4.30
N ARG A 55 -17.78 -6.69 -3.42
CA ARG A 55 -18.07 -5.29 -3.76
C ARG A 55 -16.77 -4.48 -3.77
N THR A 56 -16.59 -3.64 -4.79
CA THR A 56 -15.50 -2.67 -4.83
C THR A 56 -15.76 -1.58 -3.78
N ILE A 57 -14.69 -1.10 -3.15
CA ILE A 57 -14.73 0.07 -2.26
C ILE A 57 -14.46 1.30 -3.12
N ASP A 58 -15.44 2.19 -3.22
CA ASP A 58 -15.39 3.43 -3.99
C ASP A 58 -15.58 4.68 -3.11
N ASN A 59 -15.83 4.49 -1.82
CA ASN A 59 -16.03 5.56 -0.85
C ASN A 59 -14.83 5.68 0.10
N PRO A 60 -14.21 6.88 0.22
CA PRO A 60 -13.06 7.11 1.11
C PRO A 60 -13.40 7.09 2.60
N ASP A 61 -14.69 7.09 2.98
CA ASP A 61 -15.11 7.12 4.38
C ASP A 61 -14.70 5.82 5.11
N PRO A 62 -13.71 5.89 6.04
CA PRO A 62 -13.23 4.70 6.75
C PRO A 62 -14.30 4.11 7.68
N SER A 63 -15.32 4.89 8.07
CA SER A 63 -16.39 4.42 8.94
C SER A 63 -17.30 3.40 8.25
N LEU A 64 -17.48 3.50 6.93
CA LEU A 64 -18.29 2.56 6.16
C LEU A 64 -17.61 1.19 6.08
N PHE A 65 -16.33 1.16 5.74
CA PHE A 65 -15.55 -0.08 5.74
C PHE A 65 -15.51 -0.73 7.13
N ALA A 66 -15.24 0.07 8.17
CA ALA A 66 -15.25 -0.43 9.54
C ALA A 66 -16.62 -0.97 9.96
N THR A 67 -17.71 -0.34 9.50
CA THR A 67 -19.08 -0.80 9.78
C THR A 67 -19.39 -2.11 9.07
N GLU A 68 -18.99 -2.29 7.81
CA GLU A 68 -19.17 -3.54 7.08
C GLU A 68 -18.43 -4.71 7.77
N VAL A 69 -17.20 -4.47 8.25
CA VAL A 69 -16.45 -5.45 9.05
C VAL A 69 -17.19 -5.77 10.34
N ARG A 70 -17.70 -4.76 11.06
CA ARG A 70 -18.46 -4.96 12.31
C ARG A 70 -19.76 -5.73 12.10
N ASN A 71 -20.47 -5.44 11.01
CA ASN A 71 -21.71 -6.13 10.65
C ASN A 71 -21.48 -7.61 10.29
N SER A 72 -20.24 -7.97 9.96
CA SER A 72 -19.82 -9.33 9.66
C SER A 72 -19.32 -10.10 10.89
N ALA A 73 -19.61 -9.61 12.11
CA ALA A 73 -19.21 -10.28 13.35
C ALA A 73 -19.64 -11.76 13.39
N GLY A 74 -18.69 -12.66 13.65
CA GLY A 74 -18.94 -14.10 13.71
C GLY A 74 -19.04 -14.79 12.34
N THR A 75 -18.82 -14.08 11.24
CA THR A 75 -18.85 -14.64 9.89
C THR A 75 -17.52 -14.49 9.17
N THR A 76 -17.39 -15.12 8.01
CA THR A 76 -16.26 -14.95 7.10
C THR A 76 -16.57 -13.86 6.07
N ILE A 77 -15.64 -12.93 5.90
CA ILE A 77 -15.67 -11.95 4.80
C ILE A 77 -14.67 -12.32 3.71
N SER A 78 -14.90 -11.82 2.50
CA SER A 78 -13.86 -11.79 1.46
C SER A 78 -13.34 -10.36 1.28
N LEU A 79 -12.02 -10.20 1.16
CA LEU A 79 -11.38 -8.93 0.83
C LEU A 79 -10.74 -9.04 -0.54
N GLY A 80 -11.06 -8.10 -1.42
CA GLY A 80 -10.29 -7.85 -2.64
C GLY A 80 -9.05 -7.04 -2.28
N VAL A 81 -7.87 -7.56 -2.56
CA VAL A 81 -6.60 -6.94 -2.19
C VAL A 81 -5.76 -6.76 -3.45
N PHE A 82 -5.37 -5.53 -3.74
CA PHE A 82 -4.30 -5.23 -4.68
C PHE A 82 -2.96 -5.27 -3.93
N SER A 83 -2.00 -6.02 -4.46
CA SER A 83 -0.62 -6.03 -3.97
C SER A 83 0.28 -5.26 -4.92
N ALA A 84 0.96 -4.24 -4.41
CA ALA A 84 2.03 -3.54 -5.12
C ALA A 84 3.14 -4.51 -5.56
N LYS A 85 3.34 -5.61 -4.82
CA LYS A 85 4.28 -6.66 -5.20
C LYS A 85 3.78 -7.40 -6.44
N GLY A 86 4.39 -7.09 -7.58
CA GLY A 86 4.03 -7.67 -8.86
C GLY A 86 2.65 -7.26 -9.37
N GLN A 87 2.04 -6.21 -8.78
CA GLN A 87 0.79 -5.59 -9.22
C GLN A 87 -0.37 -6.57 -9.39
N LYS A 88 -0.53 -7.51 -8.45
CA LYS A 88 -1.56 -8.56 -8.53
C LYS A 88 -2.74 -8.29 -7.62
N ILE A 89 -3.93 -8.65 -8.08
CA ILE A 89 -5.11 -8.74 -7.23
C ILE A 89 -5.26 -10.16 -6.71
N ARG A 90 -5.55 -10.28 -5.41
CA ARG A 90 -5.92 -11.53 -4.77
C ARG A 90 -7.14 -11.35 -3.89
N GLU A 91 -7.86 -12.43 -3.67
CA GLU A 91 -8.95 -12.47 -2.70
C GLU A 91 -8.46 -13.13 -1.41
N VAL A 92 -8.76 -12.51 -0.27
CA VAL A 92 -8.39 -13.00 1.07
C VAL A 92 -9.67 -13.25 1.86
N TYR A 93 -9.78 -14.43 2.47
CA TYR A 93 -10.92 -14.78 3.31
C TYR A 93 -10.54 -14.66 4.78
N LEU A 94 -11.34 -13.92 5.56
CA LEU A 94 -11.04 -13.62 6.95
C LEU A 94 -12.26 -13.92 7.83
N ASN A 95 -12.03 -14.63 8.94
CA ASN A 95 -13.05 -14.79 9.98
C ASN A 95 -13.05 -13.57 10.88
N ILE A 96 -14.21 -12.96 11.09
CA ILE A 96 -14.37 -11.80 11.97
C ILE A 96 -14.81 -12.28 13.35
N PRO A 97 -14.06 -11.97 14.43
CA PRO A 97 -14.45 -12.36 15.78
C PRO A 97 -15.82 -11.78 16.18
N ALA A 98 -16.67 -12.60 16.81
CA ALA A 98 -18.02 -12.18 17.20
C ALA A 98 -18.01 -11.11 18.32
N GLU A 99 -17.12 -11.26 19.31
CA GLU A 99 -17.07 -10.36 20.48
C GLU A 99 -16.36 -9.03 20.18
N LYS A 100 -15.31 -9.07 19.35
CA LYS A 100 -14.51 -7.90 18.97
C LYS A 100 -14.28 -7.89 17.46
N PRO A 101 -15.26 -7.44 16.67
CA PRO A 101 -15.22 -7.54 15.22
C PRO A 101 -14.31 -6.47 14.62
N THR A 102 -13.01 -6.73 14.65
CA THR A 102 -11.95 -5.87 14.13
C THR A 102 -10.90 -6.70 13.42
N LEU A 103 -10.28 -6.14 12.38
CA LEU A 103 -9.18 -6.80 11.67
C LEU A 103 -7.82 -6.64 12.37
N GLY A 104 -7.66 -5.66 13.27
CA GLY A 104 -6.37 -5.36 13.89
C GLY A 104 -5.36 -4.71 12.92
N VAL A 105 -5.84 -4.05 11.87
CA VAL A 105 -5.02 -3.30 10.90
C VAL A 105 -5.30 -1.81 10.96
N SER A 106 -4.31 -1.00 10.62
CA SER A 106 -4.46 0.44 10.38
C SER A 106 -4.46 0.69 8.88
N LEU A 107 -5.43 1.47 8.41
CA LEU A 107 -5.70 1.70 6.99
C LEU A 107 -5.71 3.19 6.67
N GLN A 108 -5.31 3.55 5.45
CA GLN A 108 -5.43 4.90 4.91
C GLN A 108 -5.99 4.86 3.50
N TRP A 109 -6.96 5.71 3.20
CA TRP A 109 -7.43 5.89 1.83
C TRP A 109 -6.32 6.54 0.99
N ALA A 110 -5.90 5.87 -0.08
CA ALA A 110 -4.81 6.31 -0.93
C ALA A 110 -5.00 5.83 -2.38
N PRO A 111 -4.50 6.56 -3.37
CA PRO A 111 -4.44 6.05 -4.74
C PRO A 111 -3.47 4.87 -4.81
N LEU A 112 -3.72 3.90 -5.69
CA LEU A 112 -2.81 2.76 -5.88
C LEU A 112 -1.46 3.21 -6.46
N SER A 113 -1.45 4.30 -7.23
CA SER A 113 -0.22 4.88 -7.79
C SER A 113 0.79 5.32 -6.73
N VAL A 114 0.40 5.44 -5.46
CA VAL A 114 1.37 5.63 -4.36
C VAL A 114 2.42 4.54 -4.30
N SER A 115 2.08 3.33 -4.73
CA SER A 115 3.02 2.21 -4.74
C SER A 115 4.12 2.31 -5.79
N GLU A 116 4.05 3.28 -6.69
CA GLU A 116 5.03 3.53 -7.75
C GLU A 116 6.10 4.52 -7.32
N ASP A 117 5.82 5.34 -6.30
CA ASP A 117 6.75 6.33 -5.75
C ASP A 117 7.77 5.64 -4.82
N VAL A 118 8.74 4.98 -5.45
CA VAL A 118 9.81 4.22 -4.78
C VAL A 118 11.16 4.63 -5.34
N TRP A 119 12.10 4.98 -4.47
CA TRP A 119 13.46 5.35 -4.85
C TRP A 119 14.43 4.27 -4.38
N HIS A 120 15.16 3.69 -5.33
CA HIS A 120 16.19 2.70 -5.03
C HIS A 120 17.50 3.38 -4.65
N ILE A 121 18.05 3.02 -3.49
CA ILE A 121 19.39 3.48 -3.11
C ILE A 121 20.40 2.74 -3.98
N LEU A 122 21.20 3.49 -4.74
CA LEU A 122 22.26 2.97 -5.61
C LEU A 122 23.60 3.04 -4.87
N ASP A 123 24.55 3.80 -5.40
CA ASP A 123 25.84 4.01 -4.75
C ASP A 123 25.72 4.98 -3.57
N VAL A 124 26.38 4.61 -2.47
CA VAL A 124 26.50 5.43 -1.26
C VAL A 124 27.96 5.84 -1.10
N ILE A 125 28.21 7.15 -1.09
CA ILE A 125 29.58 7.69 -0.98
C ILE A 125 30.06 7.56 0.47
N PRO A 126 31.28 7.04 0.73
CA PRO A 126 31.83 6.95 2.08
C PRO A 126 31.87 8.31 2.80
N ASN A 127 31.49 8.33 4.08
CA ASN A 127 31.36 9.51 4.94
C ASN A 127 30.34 10.56 4.47
N SER A 128 29.47 10.22 3.52
CA SER A 128 28.33 11.06 3.15
C SER A 128 27.21 11.00 4.20
N PRO A 129 26.24 11.93 4.20
CA PRO A 129 25.07 11.84 5.07
C PRO A 129 24.28 10.52 4.94
N ALA A 130 24.23 9.96 3.73
CA ALA A 130 23.60 8.67 3.46
C ALA A 130 24.34 7.50 4.13
N ASP A 131 25.68 7.51 4.08
CA ASP A 131 26.54 6.51 4.75
C ASP A 131 26.40 6.59 6.28
N VAL A 132 26.43 7.81 6.82
CA VAL A 132 26.25 8.06 8.26
C VAL A 132 24.86 7.62 8.74
N ALA A 133 23.84 7.76 7.89
CA ALA A 133 22.48 7.27 8.17
C ALA A 133 22.34 5.74 8.04
N GLY A 134 23.36 5.05 7.53
CA GLY A 134 23.38 3.60 7.37
C GLY A 134 22.58 3.09 6.18
N LEU A 135 22.36 3.92 5.14
CA LEU A 135 21.69 3.49 3.92
C LEU A 135 22.50 2.40 3.22
N LEU A 136 21.85 1.28 2.90
CA LEU A 136 22.49 0.15 2.24
C LEU A 136 22.45 0.32 0.72
N PRO A 137 23.62 0.41 0.06
CA PRO A 137 23.68 0.51 -1.38
C PRO A 137 23.05 -0.73 -2.02
N TYR A 138 22.20 -0.51 -3.02
CA TYR A 138 21.45 -1.52 -3.76
C TYR A 138 20.45 -2.37 -2.94
N GLY A 139 20.39 -2.22 -1.60
CA GLY A 139 19.54 -3.00 -0.71
C GLY A 139 18.32 -2.25 -0.17
N ASP A 140 18.43 -0.93 -0.04
CA ASP A 140 17.39 -0.08 0.53
C ASP A 140 16.52 0.57 -0.55
N TYR A 141 15.23 0.63 -0.25
CA TYR A 141 14.24 1.36 -1.04
C TYR A 141 13.52 2.36 -0.16
N VAL A 142 13.56 3.64 -0.54
CA VAL A 142 12.80 4.70 0.10
C VAL A 142 11.40 4.70 -0.48
N ILE A 143 10.41 4.74 0.40
CA ILE A 143 8.99 4.61 0.05
C ILE A 143 8.15 5.80 0.55
N GLY A 144 8.80 6.82 1.11
CA GLY A 144 8.18 8.04 1.58
C GLY A 144 8.88 8.62 2.80
N SER A 145 8.26 9.65 3.37
CA SER A 145 8.72 10.35 4.57
C SER A 145 7.52 10.85 5.38
N PRO A 146 7.63 10.92 6.73
CA PRO A 146 6.63 11.63 7.53
C PRO A 146 6.67 13.15 7.32
N GLU A 147 7.72 13.70 6.71
CA GLU A 147 7.92 15.15 6.59
C GLU A 147 7.15 15.80 5.44
N GLY A 148 6.64 15.00 4.51
CA GLY A 148 5.90 15.53 3.37
C GLY A 148 5.47 14.47 2.38
N LEU A 149 4.67 14.91 1.42
CA LEU A 149 4.23 14.10 0.30
C LEU A 149 5.40 13.97 -0.69
N VAL A 150 5.89 12.74 -0.90
CA VAL A 150 6.96 12.43 -1.86
C VAL A 150 6.33 11.77 -3.08
N ARG A 151 6.44 12.41 -4.26
CA ARG A 151 5.77 11.97 -5.50
C ARG A 151 6.64 12.19 -6.72
N GLY A 152 6.48 11.32 -7.71
CA GLY A 152 7.16 11.41 -9.00
C GLY A 152 8.66 11.26 -8.86
N GLU A 153 9.38 11.37 -9.97
CA GLU A 153 10.82 11.15 -9.98
C GLU A 153 11.59 12.17 -9.09
N SER A 154 11.19 13.44 -9.12
CA SER A 154 11.87 14.53 -8.41
C SER A 154 11.53 14.62 -6.92
N GLY A 155 10.46 13.97 -6.45
CA GLY A 155 9.90 14.23 -5.13
C GLY A 155 10.88 13.99 -3.97
N LEU A 156 11.71 12.94 -4.05
CA LEU A 156 12.73 12.70 -3.01
C LEU A 156 13.85 13.75 -3.05
N GLY A 157 14.25 14.18 -4.25
CA GLY A 157 15.26 15.22 -4.42
C GLY A 157 14.80 16.55 -3.81
N GLU A 158 13.58 16.97 -4.15
CA GLU A 158 12.94 18.17 -3.60
C GLU A 158 12.86 18.12 -2.07
N LEU A 159 12.45 16.98 -1.51
CA LEU A 159 12.39 16.79 -0.06
C LEU A 159 13.77 16.94 0.59
N VAL A 160 14.82 16.37 -0.01
CA VAL A 160 16.19 16.46 0.51
C VAL A 160 16.72 17.89 0.47
N GLU A 161 16.40 18.66 -0.56
CA GLU A 161 16.82 20.06 -0.70
C GLU A 161 16.15 20.98 0.33
N ASP A 162 14.90 20.70 0.71
CA ASP A 162 14.16 21.50 1.68
C ASP A 162 14.57 21.25 3.13
N VAL A 163 15.15 20.08 3.44
CA VAL A 163 15.54 19.73 4.81
C VAL A 163 16.85 20.41 5.22
N ARG A 164 16.82 21.12 6.35
CA ARG A 164 17.98 21.86 6.87
C ARG A 164 18.81 21.15 7.93
N ARG A 165 18.34 20.04 8.51
CA ARG A 165 19.03 19.36 9.63
C ARG A 165 18.92 17.85 9.63
N SER A 166 17.70 17.31 9.65
CA SER A 166 17.46 15.87 9.78
C SER A 166 16.25 15.51 8.97
N LEU A 167 16.36 14.43 8.20
CA LEU A 167 15.32 13.87 7.36
C LEU A 167 14.99 12.45 7.84
N PHE A 168 13.72 12.18 8.10
CA PHE A 168 13.23 10.83 8.37
C PHE A 168 12.69 10.19 7.10
N LEU A 169 13.09 8.96 6.82
CA LEU A 169 12.65 8.19 5.66
C LEU A 169 11.95 6.91 6.11
N PHE A 170 10.87 6.56 5.42
CA PHE A 170 10.31 5.21 5.47
C PHE A 170 11.02 4.36 4.43
N MET A 171 11.51 3.20 4.88
CA MET A 171 12.33 2.31 4.05
C MET A 171 11.79 0.89 4.04
N VAL A 172 11.96 0.23 2.90
CA VAL A 172 11.79 -1.21 2.74
C VAL A 172 13.17 -1.83 2.54
N LEU A 173 13.49 -2.80 3.39
CA LEU A 173 14.70 -3.59 3.31
C LEU A 173 14.44 -4.82 2.43
N LYS A 174 15.22 -4.99 1.37
CA LYS A 174 15.28 -6.28 0.68
C LYS A 174 16.08 -7.25 1.55
N ARG A 175 15.40 -8.04 2.38
CA ARG A 175 16.07 -9.14 3.08
C ARG A 175 16.48 -10.18 2.05
N ALA A 176 17.79 -10.36 1.89
CA ALA A 176 18.39 -11.45 1.12
C ALA A 176 18.17 -12.80 1.83
#